data_AF-A0A8T6AE67-F1
#
_entry.id   AF-A0A8T6AE67-F1
#
_cell.length_a   1.000
_cell.length_b   1.000
_cell.length_c   1.000
_cell.angle_alpha   90.00
_cell.angle_beta   90.00
_cell.angle_gamma   90.00
#
_symmetry.space_group_name_H-M   'P 1'
#
loop_
_entity.id
_entity.type
_entity.pdbx_description
1 polymer ?
#
loop_
_entity_poly.entity_id
_entity_poly.type
_entity_poly.pdbx_seq_one_letter_code
_entity_poly.pdbx_strand_id
1 'polypeptide(L)'
;MDLYIQIIVVACLTGMTSLLAHRSAAVFHDGIRPILPQLIEGYMNRREAGSIAFGLSIGFVASVGISFTLKTGLLNAWLLFLPTDILGVLAINSLMAFGLGAIWGVLILTCLLPVNQLLTALPVDVLGSLGELSSPVVSAFALFPLVAIFYQFGWKQSLIAAVVVLMTRVVVVRYFPHLNPESIEIFIGMVMLLGIAITHDLRHRDEN
;
A
#
# COMPACT_ATOMS: atom_id res chain seq x y z
N MET A 1 -6.28 2.65 30.45
CA MET A 1 -5.01 3.36 30.19
C MET A 1 -4.52 3.09 28.76
N ASP A 2 -4.72 1.88 28.24
CA ASP A 2 -4.19 1.46 26.94
C ASP A 2 -4.75 2.22 25.73
N LEU A 3 -6.05 2.51 25.70
CA LEU A 3 -6.66 3.24 24.57
C LEU A 3 -6.11 4.66 24.42
N TYR A 4 -5.89 5.38 25.53
CA TYR A 4 -5.31 6.73 25.48
C TYR A 4 -3.88 6.72 24.96
N ILE A 5 -3.08 5.73 25.36
CA ILE A 5 -1.72 5.54 24.86
C ILE A 5 -1.76 5.23 23.35
N GLN A 6 -2.64 4.33 22.91
CA GLN A 6 -2.81 4.02 21.49
C GLN A 6 -3.20 5.26 20.67
N ILE A 7 -4.16 6.07 21.17
CA ILE A 7 -4.57 7.31 20.52
C ILE A 7 -3.37 8.25 20.38
N ILE A 8 -2.60 8.46 21.43
CA ILE A 8 -1.43 9.34 21.40
C ILE A 8 -0.38 8.82 20.41
N VAL A 9 -0.06 7.52 20.46
CA VAL A 9 0.92 6.89 19.58
C VAL A 9 0.50 7.00 18.12
N VAL A 10 -0.75 6.65 17.79
CA VAL A 10 -1.27 6.73 16.43
C VAL A 10 -1.31 8.17 15.95
N ALA A 11 -1.79 9.12 16.77
CA ALA A 11 -1.84 10.53 16.42
C ALA A 11 -0.45 11.12 16.16
N CYS A 12 0.53 10.82 17.01
CA CYS A 12 1.91 11.24 16.81
C CYS A 12 2.50 10.63 15.54
N LEU A 13 2.26 9.35 15.30
CA LEU A 13 2.76 8.64 14.13
C LEU A 13 2.19 9.21 12.82
N THR A 14 0.86 9.34 12.71
CA THR A 14 0.20 9.88 11.52
C THR A 14 0.45 11.38 11.33
N GLY A 15 0.61 12.13 12.43
CA GLY A 15 1.06 13.51 12.39
C GLY A 15 2.49 13.63 11.85
N MET A 16 3.40 12.76 12.28
CA MET A 16 4.78 12.73 11.78
C MET A 16 4.84 12.34 10.30
N THR A 17 4.12 11.31 9.86
CA THR A 17 4.12 10.90 8.44
C THR A 17 3.58 12.02 7.54
N SER A 18 2.49 12.67 7.94
CA SER A 18 1.95 13.84 7.24
C SER A 18 2.95 15.00 7.18
N LEU A 19 3.67 15.27 8.28
CA LEU A 19 4.72 16.29 8.30
C LEU A 19 5.90 15.96 7.38
N LEU A 20 6.31 14.69 7.33
CA LEU A 20 7.37 14.23 6.44
C LEU A 20 6.97 14.35 4.97
N ALA A 21 5.73 14.00 4.64
CA ALA A 21 5.17 14.19 3.30
C ALA A 21 5.06 15.68 2.94
N HIS A 22 4.69 16.54 3.88
CA HIS A 22 4.65 17.99 3.67
C HIS A 22 6.01 18.57 3.31
N ARG A 23 7.07 18.10 3.98
CA ARG A 23 8.47 18.47 3.70
C ARG A 23 9.08 17.73 2.52
N SER A 24 8.31 16.90 1.81
CA SER A 24 8.80 16.08 0.71
C SER A 24 10.00 15.18 1.09
N ALA A 25 10.14 14.83 2.38
CA ALA A 25 11.28 14.08 2.91
C ALA A 25 11.06 12.57 2.85
N ALA A 26 9.83 12.13 3.14
CA ALA A 26 9.41 10.73 3.04
C ALA A 26 7.91 10.67 2.77
N VAL A 27 7.50 9.65 2.02
CA VAL A 27 6.11 9.32 1.72
C VAL A 27 5.94 7.81 1.82
N PHE A 28 4.76 7.37 2.21
CA PHE A 28 4.42 5.95 2.22
C PHE A 28 4.11 5.44 0.81
N HIS A 29 3.43 6.26 -0.01
CA HIS A 29 3.15 5.91 -1.39
C HIS A 29 4.37 6.16 -2.30
N ASP A 30 5.04 5.08 -2.72
CA ASP A 30 6.23 5.18 -3.58
C ASP A 30 5.97 5.91 -4.91
N GLY A 31 4.79 5.75 -5.50
CA GLY A 31 4.39 6.49 -6.70
C GLY A 31 4.36 8.02 -6.55
N ILE A 32 4.33 8.57 -5.31
CA ILE A 32 4.42 10.01 -5.05
C ILE A 32 5.90 10.46 -5.04
N ARG A 33 6.84 9.57 -4.73
CA ARG A 33 8.26 9.93 -4.56
C ARG A 33 8.87 10.62 -5.79
N PRO A 34 8.62 10.19 -7.04
CA PRO A 34 9.18 10.86 -8.22
C PRO A 34 8.63 12.27 -8.48
N ILE A 35 7.45 12.62 -7.94
CA ILE A 35 6.83 13.94 -8.17
C ILE A 35 7.25 14.98 -7.13
N LEU A 36 7.68 14.55 -5.93
CA LEU A 36 8.04 15.46 -4.85
C LEU A 36 9.20 16.42 -5.16
N PRO A 37 10.26 16.04 -5.92
CA PRO A 37 11.29 16.98 -6.33
C PRO A 37 10.74 18.17 -7.13
N GLN A 38 9.75 17.94 -8.00
CA GLN A 38 9.13 19.01 -8.80
C GLN A 38 8.40 20.04 -7.92
N LEU A 39 7.92 19.60 -6.76
CA LEU A 39 7.30 20.46 -5.75
C LEU A 39 8.33 21.28 -4.96
N ILE A 40 9.50 20.72 -4.68
CA ILE A 40 10.61 21.40 -3.99
C ILE A 40 11.26 22.44 -4.93
N GLU A 41 11.47 22.07 -6.19
CA GLU A 41 12.10 22.90 -7.21
C GLU A 41 11.16 24.01 -7.73
N GLY A 42 9.88 23.96 -7.39
CA GLY A 42 8.88 24.98 -7.73
C GLY A 42 8.27 24.84 -9.12
N TYR A 43 8.52 23.72 -9.82
CA TYR A 43 7.90 23.41 -11.11
C TYR A 43 6.44 22.95 -10.98
N MET A 44 6.01 22.54 -9.78
CA MET A 44 4.67 22.05 -9.49
C MET A 44 4.09 22.73 -8.24
N ASN A 45 2.79 23.03 -8.27
CA ASN A 45 2.09 23.59 -7.11
C ASN A 45 1.60 22.50 -6.15
N ARG A 46 1.48 22.81 -4.85
CA ARG A 46 1.02 21.84 -3.82
C ARG A 46 -0.34 21.22 -4.12
N ARG A 47 -1.26 21.99 -4.74
CA ARG A 47 -2.58 21.50 -5.14
C ARG A 47 -2.51 20.46 -6.25
N GLU A 48 -1.59 20.64 -7.20
CA GLU A 48 -1.37 19.70 -8.30
C GLU A 48 -0.67 18.44 -7.81
N ALA A 49 0.39 18.58 -7.01
CA ALA A 49 1.02 17.44 -6.35
C ALA A 49 0.01 16.67 -5.48
N GLY A 50 -0.87 17.38 -4.79
CA GLY A 50 -1.91 16.80 -3.96
C GLY A 50 -3.01 16.09 -4.74
N SER A 51 -3.39 16.57 -5.94
CA SER A 51 -4.36 15.86 -6.79
C SER A 51 -3.77 14.57 -7.37
N ILE A 52 -2.48 14.58 -7.72
CA ILE A 52 -1.76 13.37 -8.15
C ILE A 52 -1.66 12.38 -6.97
N ALA A 53 -1.24 12.85 -5.80
CA ALA A 53 -1.19 12.05 -4.58
C ALA A 53 -2.54 11.41 -4.24
N PHE A 54 -3.63 12.18 -4.34
CA PHE A 54 -4.99 11.71 -4.14
C PHE A 54 -5.37 10.65 -5.16
N GLY A 55 -5.16 10.90 -6.45
CA GLY A 55 -5.50 10.00 -7.54
C GLY A 55 -4.80 8.64 -7.45
N LEU A 56 -3.51 8.64 -7.07
CA LEU A 56 -2.72 7.42 -6.87
C LEU A 56 -3.18 6.63 -5.64
N SER A 57 -3.56 7.33 -4.57
CA SER A 57 -3.79 6.71 -3.25
C SER A 57 -5.23 6.28 -2.98
N ILE A 58 -6.23 7.00 -3.50
CA ILE A 58 -7.63 6.83 -3.11
C ILE A 58 -8.17 5.42 -3.41
N GLY A 59 -7.72 4.83 -4.53
CA GLY A 59 -8.07 3.47 -4.91
C GLY A 59 -7.66 2.46 -3.84
N PHE A 60 -6.42 2.56 -3.33
CA PHE A 60 -5.92 1.68 -2.28
C PHE A 60 -6.56 1.96 -0.92
N VAL A 61 -6.81 3.22 -0.58
CA VAL A 61 -7.50 3.59 0.67
C VAL A 61 -8.89 3.01 0.71
N ALA A 62 -9.67 3.13 -0.37
CA ALA A 62 -11.03 2.61 -0.42
C ALA A 62 -11.06 1.07 -0.53
N SER A 63 -10.28 0.49 -1.46
CA SER A 63 -10.33 -0.95 -1.72
C SER A 63 -9.67 -1.78 -0.64
N VAL A 64 -8.41 -1.49 -0.26
CA VAL A 64 -7.66 -2.31 0.69
C VAL A 64 -7.69 -1.69 2.09
N GLY A 65 -7.56 -0.37 2.20
CA GLY A 65 -7.54 0.34 3.47
C GLY A 65 -8.81 0.13 4.29
N ILE A 66 -9.92 0.71 3.85
CA ILE A 66 -11.21 0.68 4.54
C ILE A 66 -11.76 -0.74 4.57
N SER A 67 -11.85 -1.40 3.42
CA SER A 67 -12.53 -2.69 3.34
C SER A 67 -11.88 -3.78 4.16
N PHE A 68 -10.53 -3.88 4.15
CA PHE A 68 -9.82 -4.86 4.97
C PHE A 68 -9.93 -4.53 6.46
N THR A 69 -9.81 -3.24 6.82
CA THR A 69 -9.90 -2.78 8.21
C THR A 69 -11.27 -3.08 8.81
N LEU A 70 -12.34 -2.78 8.08
CA LEU A 70 -13.70 -3.01 8.56
C LEU A 70 -14.03 -4.49 8.69
N LYS A 71 -13.54 -5.34 7.77
CA LYS A 71 -13.75 -6.79 7.83
C LYS A 71 -12.97 -7.46 8.96
N THR A 72 -11.71 -7.08 9.16
CA THR A 72 -10.81 -7.75 10.13
C THR A 72 -10.83 -7.11 11.52
N GLY A 73 -11.29 -5.85 11.62
CA GLY A 73 -11.18 -5.04 12.82
C GLY A 73 -9.75 -4.55 13.09
N LEU A 74 -8.80 -4.78 12.18
CA LEU A 74 -7.39 -4.42 12.35
C LEU A 74 -7.01 -3.21 11.49
N LEU A 75 -6.26 -2.29 12.09
CA LEU A 75 -5.67 -1.17 11.37
C LEU A 75 -4.60 -1.66 10.39
N ASN A 76 -4.60 -1.12 9.18
CA ASN A 76 -3.56 -1.35 8.20
C ASN A 76 -2.87 -0.05 7.75
N ALA A 77 -1.66 -0.21 7.21
CA ALA A 77 -0.81 0.90 6.81
C ALA A 77 -1.41 1.74 5.66
N TRP A 78 -2.17 1.11 4.74
CA TRP A 78 -2.80 1.84 3.64
C TRP A 78 -3.86 2.83 4.13
N LEU A 79 -4.64 2.47 5.14
CA LEU A 79 -5.64 3.37 5.72
C LEU A 79 -5.00 4.48 6.57
N LEU A 80 -3.89 4.18 7.26
CA LEU A 80 -3.22 5.15 8.13
C LEU A 80 -2.35 6.13 7.36
N PHE A 81 -1.50 5.65 6.44
CA PHE A 81 -0.40 6.46 5.91
C PHE A 81 -0.67 7.05 4.53
N LEU A 82 -1.43 6.38 3.66
CA LEU A 82 -1.77 6.96 2.35
C LEU A 82 -2.54 8.28 2.49
N PRO A 83 -3.55 8.41 3.37
CA PRO A 83 -4.22 9.69 3.56
C PRO A 83 -3.29 10.74 4.18
N THR A 84 -2.33 10.34 5.02
CA THR A 84 -1.36 11.30 5.58
C THR A 84 -0.42 11.86 4.52
N ASP A 85 -0.07 11.07 3.49
CA ASP A 85 0.70 11.58 2.35
C ASP A 85 -0.10 12.66 1.59
N ILE A 86 -1.38 12.41 1.33
CA ILE A 86 -2.28 13.37 0.66
C ILE A 86 -2.42 14.65 1.49
N LEU A 87 -2.72 14.51 2.79
CA LEU A 87 -2.90 15.63 3.71
C LEU A 87 -1.62 16.45 3.88
N GLY A 88 -0.47 15.78 3.98
CA GLY A 88 0.84 16.41 4.08
C GLY A 88 1.21 17.20 2.82
N VAL A 89 1.06 16.59 1.64
CA VAL A 89 1.32 17.26 0.36
C VAL A 89 0.39 18.46 0.17
N LEU A 90 -0.89 18.35 0.54
CA LEU A 90 -1.85 19.47 0.44
C LEU A 90 -1.66 20.57 1.49
N ALA A 91 -1.06 20.25 2.64
CA ALA A 91 -0.93 21.21 3.73
C ALA A 91 -0.07 22.42 3.34
N ILE A 92 -0.52 23.61 3.72
CA ILE A 92 0.13 24.91 3.48
C ILE A 92 1.29 25.13 4.46
N ASN A 93 1.14 24.73 5.71
CA ASN A 93 2.15 24.90 6.74
C ASN A 93 2.43 23.59 7.48
N SER A 94 3.62 23.48 8.09
CA SER A 94 4.07 22.27 8.77
C SER A 94 3.22 21.91 9.99
N LEU A 95 2.69 22.91 10.71
CA LEU A 95 1.85 22.67 11.88
C LEU A 95 0.49 22.07 11.49
N MET A 96 -0.10 22.54 10.40
CA MET A 96 -1.34 22.01 9.82
C MET A 96 -1.10 20.64 9.22
N ALA A 97 0.05 20.39 8.59
CA ALA A 97 0.40 19.03 8.13
C ALA A 97 0.38 18.03 9.30
N PHE A 98 1.09 18.35 10.38
CA PHE A 98 1.10 17.53 11.58
C PHE A 98 -0.29 17.38 12.18
N GLY A 99 -1.03 18.48 12.34
CA GLY A 99 -2.37 18.49 12.91
C GLY A 99 -3.38 17.66 12.10
N LEU A 100 -3.40 17.81 10.77
CA LEU A 100 -4.27 17.04 9.88
C LEU A 100 -3.95 15.54 9.94
N GLY A 101 -2.66 15.18 9.94
CA GLY A 101 -2.24 13.80 10.09
C GLY A 101 -2.65 13.22 11.44
N ALA A 102 -2.42 13.95 12.53
CA ALA A 102 -2.82 13.54 13.88
C ALA A 102 -4.33 13.35 14.00
N ILE A 103 -5.12 14.31 13.51
CA ILE A 103 -6.59 14.23 13.48
C ILE A 103 -7.05 13.01 12.69
N TRP A 104 -6.43 12.72 11.54
CA TRP A 104 -6.76 11.52 10.76
C TRP A 104 -6.53 10.23 11.55
N GLY A 105 -5.38 10.11 12.23
CA GLY A 105 -5.06 8.94 13.04
C GLY A 105 -6.04 8.72 14.20
N VAL A 106 -6.39 9.80 14.91
CA VAL A 106 -7.40 9.76 15.98
C VAL A 106 -8.77 9.38 15.41
N LEU A 107 -9.17 9.97 14.28
CA LEU A 107 -10.45 9.71 13.64
C LEU A 107 -10.57 8.23 13.27
N ILE A 108 -9.58 7.67 12.58
CA ILE A 108 -9.62 6.26 12.16
C ILE A 108 -9.65 5.33 13.37
N LEU A 109 -8.81 5.55 14.38
CA LEU A 109 -8.77 4.69 15.56
C LEU A 109 -10.09 4.73 16.35
N THR A 110 -10.70 5.91 16.49
CA THR A 110 -11.94 6.08 17.27
C THR A 110 -13.21 5.71 16.50
N CYS A 111 -13.24 5.90 15.19
CA CYS A 111 -14.40 5.59 14.36
C CYS A 111 -14.47 4.13 13.92
N LEU A 112 -13.39 3.35 14.00
CA LEU A 112 -13.36 1.96 13.51
C LEU A 112 -14.44 1.08 14.17
N LEU A 113 -14.53 1.10 15.50
CA LEU A 113 -15.48 0.28 16.24
C LEU A 113 -16.95 0.73 16.03
N PRO A 114 -17.30 2.02 16.18
CA PRO A 114 -18.66 2.49 15.90
C PRO A 114 -19.13 2.21 14.47
N VAL A 115 -18.25 2.42 13.47
CA VAL A 115 -18.58 2.16 12.07
C VAL A 115 -18.79 0.66 11.83
N ASN A 116 -17.93 -0.19 12.39
CA ASN A 116 -18.09 -1.65 12.28
C ASN A 116 -19.43 -2.11 12.90
N GLN A 117 -19.78 -1.62 14.09
CA GLN A 117 -21.05 -1.94 14.76
C GLN A 117 -22.26 -1.48 13.95
N LEU A 118 -22.21 -0.26 13.39
CA LEU A 118 -23.27 0.27 12.55
C LEU A 118 -23.48 -0.59 11.30
N LEU A 119 -22.40 -0.98 10.63
CA LEU A 119 -22.47 -1.79 9.41
C LEU A 119 -22.93 -3.23 9.69
N THR A 120 -22.58 -3.78 10.85
CA THR A 120 -23.04 -5.11 11.28
C THR A 120 -24.52 -5.11 11.69
N ALA A 121 -25.05 -3.97 12.12
CA ALA A 121 -26.47 -3.81 12.46
C ALA A 121 -27.38 -3.73 11.22
N LEU A 122 -26.82 -3.55 10.02
CA LEU A 122 -27.60 -3.54 8.79
C LEU A 122 -28.06 -4.96 8.43
N PRO A 123 -29.27 -5.12 7.86
CA PRO A 123 -29.79 -6.42 7.43
C PRO A 123 -29.10 -6.98 6.17
N VAL A 124 -28.15 -6.24 5.59
CA VAL A 124 -27.40 -6.61 4.38
C VAL A 124 -25.92 -6.77 4.75
N ASP A 125 -25.26 -7.80 4.23
CA ASP A 125 -23.84 -8.07 4.46
C ASP A 125 -22.93 -7.11 3.68
N VAL A 126 -22.85 -5.88 4.18
CA VAL A 126 -21.97 -4.83 3.62
C VAL A 126 -20.50 -5.16 3.89
N LEU A 127 -20.17 -5.75 5.05
CA LEU A 127 -18.79 -6.03 5.44
C LEU A 127 -18.18 -7.16 4.61
N GLY A 128 -18.94 -8.22 4.32
CA GLY A 128 -18.54 -9.30 3.42
C GLY A 128 -18.26 -8.76 2.02
N SER A 129 -19.22 -8.02 1.47
CA SER A 129 -19.12 -7.42 0.12
C SER A 129 -17.94 -6.43 0.00
N LEU A 130 -17.73 -5.56 1.00
CA LEU A 130 -16.56 -4.69 1.05
C LEU A 130 -15.27 -5.51 1.07
N GLY A 131 -15.20 -6.55 1.90
CA GLY A 131 -14.04 -7.42 1.97
C GLY A 131 -13.63 -8.02 0.63
N GLU A 132 -14.59 -8.38 -0.22
CA GLU A 132 -14.33 -8.91 -1.56
C GLU A 132 -13.69 -7.89 -2.51
N LEU A 133 -13.92 -6.58 -2.32
CA LEU A 133 -13.27 -5.53 -3.12
C LEU A 133 -11.74 -5.54 -3.01
N SER A 134 -11.20 -6.04 -1.88
CA SER A 134 -9.76 -6.13 -1.68
C SER A 134 -9.11 -7.31 -2.42
N SER A 135 -9.87 -8.38 -2.71
CA SER A 135 -9.33 -9.63 -3.26
C SER A 135 -8.69 -9.47 -4.66
N PRO A 136 -9.32 -8.77 -5.63
CA PRO A 136 -8.69 -8.53 -6.94
C PRO A 136 -7.41 -7.71 -6.83
N VAL A 137 -7.37 -6.73 -5.92
CA VAL A 137 -6.21 -5.85 -5.73
C VAL A 137 -5.04 -6.63 -5.13
N VAL A 138 -5.28 -7.44 -4.09
CA VAL A 138 -4.24 -8.28 -3.48
C VAL A 138 -3.75 -9.35 -4.46
N SER A 139 -4.66 -9.93 -5.25
CA SER A 139 -4.28 -10.88 -6.31
C SER A 139 -3.43 -10.22 -7.40
N ALA A 140 -3.72 -8.97 -7.76
CA ALA A 140 -2.91 -8.22 -8.73
C ALA A 140 -1.49 -7.95 -8.20
N PHE A 141 -1.31 -7.71 -6.89
CA PHE A 141 0.01 -7.57 -6.29
C PHE A 141 0.88 -8.82 -6.44
N ALA A 142 0.29 -10.01 -6.43
CA ALA A 142 1.01 -11.25 -6.69
C ALA A 142 1.62 -11.34 -8.10
N LEU A 143 1.09 -10.57 -9.05
CA LEU A 143 1.59 -10.52 -10.42
C LEU A 143 2.69 -9.48 -10.62
N PHE A 144 2.90 -8.54 -9.69
CA PHE A 144 3.88 -7.46 -9.85
C PHE A 144 5.31 -7.93 -10.15
N PRO A 145 5.85 -8.97 -9.49
CA PRO A 145 7.18 -9.47 -9.83
C PRO A 145 7.25 -10.01 -11.27
N LEU A 146 6.18 -10.65 -11.76
CA LEU A 146 6.13 -11.16 -13.13
C LEU A 146 6.11 -10.04 -14.18
N VAL A 147 5.35 -8.98 -13.89
CA VAL A 147 5.30 -7.78 -14.71
C VAL A 147 6.67 -7.09 -14.72
N ALA A 148 7.33 -6.97 -13.58
CA ALA A 148 8.69 -6.41 -13.51
C ALA A 148 9.71 -7.26 -14.29
N ILE A 149 9.67 -8.59 -14.18
CA ILE A 149 10.53 -9.49 -14.97
C ILE A 149 10.26 -9.31 -16.46
N PHE A 150 9.00 -9.20 -16.87
CA PHE A 150 8.61 -8.98 -18.26
C PHE A 150 9.20 -7.68 -18.82
N TYR A 151 9.05 -6.57 -18.08
CA TYR A 151 9.57 -5.26 -18.51
C TYR A 151 11.10 -5.20 -18.51
N GLN A 152 11.78 -5.85 -17.56
CA GLN A 152 13.24 -5.72 -17.39
C GLN A 152 14.04 -6.76 -18.18
N PHE A 153 13.55 -8.00 -18.28
CA PHE A 153 14.30 -9.14 -18.84
C PHE A 153 13.59 -9.82 -20.02
N GLY A 154 12.43 -9.30 -20.43
CA GLY A 154 11.67 -9.75 -21.59
C GLY A 154 10.81 -10.99 -21.35
N TRP A 155 10.10 -11.39 -22.41
CA TRP A 155 9.02 -12.38 -22.35
C TRP A 155 9.47 -13.79 -21.97
N LYS A 156 10.68 -14.21 -22.36
CA LYS A 156 11.18 -15.58 -22.11
C LYS A 156 11.36 -15.84 -20.62
N GLN A 157 12.01 -14.91 -19.91
CA GLN A 157 12.25 -15.01 -18.47
C GLN A 157 10.95 -14.88 -17.69
N SER A 158 10.05 -13.99 -18.13
CA SER A 158 8.73 -13.82 -17.53
C SER A 158 7.87 -15.08 -17.67
N LEU A 159 7.89 -15.78 -18.82
CA LEU A 159 7.15 -17.03 -19.00
C LEU A 159 7.61 -18.12 -18.03
N ILE A 160 8.93 -18.27 -17.85
CA ILE A 160 9.50 -19.23 -16.89
C ILE A 160 9.04 -18.88 -15.46
N ALA A 161 9.18 -17.61 -15.07
CA ALA A 161 8.74 -17.16 -13.76
C ALA A 161 7.23 -17.35 -13.55
N ALA A 162 6.41 -17.09 -14.57
CA ALA A 162 4.97 -17.27 -14.51
C ALA A 162 4.60 -18.73 -14.27
N VAL A 163 5.25 -19.67 -14.96
CA VAL A 163 5.03 -21.11 -14.73
C VAL A 163 5.40 -21.49 -13.30
N VAL A 164 6.53 -21.03 -12.78
CA VAL A 164 6.96 -21.32 -11.40
C VAL A 164 5.99 -20.75 -10.36
N VAL A 165 5.56 -19.49 -10.53
CA VAL A 165 4.61 -18.82 -9.63
C VAL A 165 3.25 -19.52 -9.66
N LEU A 166 2.72 -19.85 -10.84
CA LEU A 166 1.45 -20.56 -10.99
C LEU A 166 1.51 -21.98 -10.41
N MET A 167 2.60 -22.71 -10.63
CA MET A 167 2.79 -24.04 -10.03
C MET A 167 2.87 -23.95 -8.51
N THR A 168 3.51 -22.90 -7.98
CA THR A 168 3.55 -22.64 -6.54
C THR A 168 2.14 -22.42 -6.00
N ARG A 169 1.30 -21.62 -6.67
CA ARG A 169 -0.12 -21.42 -6.31
C ARG A 169 -0.84 -22.76 -6.16
N VAL A 170 -0.74 -23.62 -7.18
CA VAL A 170 -1.42 -24.92 -7.19
C VAL A 170 -0.97 -25.77 -6.01
N VAL A 171 0.34 -25.81 -5.71
CA VAL A 171 0.89 -26.55 -4.58
C VAL A 171 0.38 -25.99 -3.25
N VAL A 172 0.44 -24.67 -3.05
CA VAL A 172 -0.02 -24.02 -1.81
C VAL A 172 -1.50 -24.26 -1.57
N VAL A 173 -2.35 -24.02 -2.57
CA VAL A 173 -3.79 -24.21 -2.44
C VAL A 173 -4.13 -25.68 -2.15
N ARG A 174 -3.39 -26.63 -2.74
CA ARG A 174 -3.69 -28.06 -2.62
C ARG A 174 -3.20 -28.68 -1.31
N TYR A 175 -2.02 -28.29 -0.83
CA TYR A 175 -1.33 -28.94 0.29
C TYR A 175 -1.23 -28.06 1.54
N PHE A 176 -1.33 -26.74 1.40
CA PHE A 176 -1.20 -25.77 2.49
C PHE A 176 -2.38 -24.78 2.51
N PRO A 177 -3.64 -25.25 2.65
CA PRO A 177 -4.82 -24.40 2.54
C PRO A 177 -4.92 -23.32 3.64
N HIS A 178 -4.12 -23.43 4.71
CA HIS A 178 -4.06 -22.44 5.79
C HIS A 178 -3.14 -21.25 5.48
N LEU A 179 -2.29 -21.35 4.45
CA LEU A 179 -1.42 -20.26 4.03
C LEU A 179 -2.12 -19.38 3.00
N ASN A 180 -1.83 -18.08 3.04
CA ASN A 180 -2.31 -17.14 2.03
C ASN A 180 -1.53 -17.35 0.71
N PRO A 181 -2.17 -17.82 -0.38
CA PRO A 181 -1.48 -18.14 -1.63
C PRO A 181 -0.79 -16.93 -2.26
N GLU A 182 -1.45 -15.77 -2.25
CA GLU A 182 -0.96 -14.54 -2.85
C GLU A 182 0.36 -14.09 -2.20
N SER A 183 0.49 -14.25 -0.89
CA SER A 183 1.72 -13.91 -0.16
C SER A 183 2.92 -14.76 -0.60
N ILE A 184 2.70 -16.06 -0.84
CA ILE A 184 3.75 -16.99 -1.28
C ILE A 184 4.08 -16.75 -2.76
N GLU A 185 3.09 -16.46 -3.59
CA GLU A 185 3.30 -16.07 -4.98
C GLU A 185 4.18 -14.83 -5.10
N ILE A 186 3.89 -13.77 -4.33
CA ILE A 186 4.73 -12.56 -4.28
C ILE A 186 6.15 -12.93 -3.89
N PHE A 187 6.32 -13.72 -2.82
CA PHE A 187 7.64 -14.12 -2.34
C PHE A 187 8.44 -14.89 -3.40
N ILE A 188 7.85 -15.92 -4.00
CA ILE A 188 8.52 -16.71 -5.05
C ILE A 188 8.78 -15.86 -6.30
N GLY A 189 7.83 -15.01 -6.69
CA GLY A 189 8.01 -14.06 -7.79
C GLY A 189 9.20 -13.12 -7.55
N MET A 190 9.36 -12.61 -6.33
CA MET A 190 10.50 -11.77 -5.95
C MET A 190 11.82 -12.52 -5.93
N VAL A 191 11.83 -13.78 -5.44
CA VAL A 191 13.02 -14.64 -5.50
C VAL A 191 13.43 -14.92 -6.95
N MET A 192 12.47 -15.21 -7.83
CA MET A 192 12.71 -15.38 -9.26
C MET A 192 13.27 -14.10 -9.89
N LEU A 193 12.67 -12.94 -9.58
CA LEU A 193 13.14 -11.64 -10.08
C LEU A 193 14.59 -11.39 -9.68
N LEU A 194 14.91 -11.58 -8.40
CA LEU A 194 16.26 -11.38 -7.89
C LEU A 194 17.26 -12.37 -8.51
N GLY A 195 16.89 -13.64 -8.62
CA GLY A 195 17.72 -14.68 -9.23
C GLY A 195 18.01 -14.41 -10.71
N ILE A 196 17.00 -13.99 -11.48
CA ILE A 196 17.15 -13.59 -12.88
C ILE A 196 18.05 -12.35 -12.99
N ALA A 197 17.82 -11.34 -12.16
CA ALA A 197 18.62 -10.11 -12.14
C ALA A 197 20.09 -10.39 -11.86
N ILE A 198 20.40 -11.17 -10.81
CA ILE A 198 21.78 -11.55 -10.45
C ILE A 198 22.43 -12.36 -11.57
N THR A 199 21.71 -13.35 -12.13
CA THR A 199 22.27 -14.19 -13.21
C THR A 199 22.52 -13.38 -14.48
N HIS A 200 21.64 -12.44 -14.78
CA HIS A 200 21.79 -11.53 -15.91
C HIS A 200 23.03 -10.64 -15.72
N ASP A 201 23.19 -10.04 -14.54
CA ASP A 201 24.33 -9.19 -14.21
C ASP A 201 25.66 -9.96 -14.29
N LEU A 202 25.74 -11.15 -13.70
CA LEU A 202 26.93 -12.00 -13.72
C LEU A 202 27.36 -12.41 -15.14
N ARG A 203 26.41 -12.64 -16.06
CA ARG A 203 26.73 -13.06 -17.44
C ARG A 203 27.26 -11.92 -18.31
N HIS A 204 26.87 -10.68 -18.03
CA HIS A 204 27.32 -9.50 -18.79
C HIS A 204 28.44 -8.74 -18.06
N ARG A 205 28.91 -9.26 -16.93
CA ARG A 205 30.01 -8.67 -16.16
C ARG A 205 31.36 -8.75 -16.87
N ASP A 206 31.53 -9.76 -17.72
CA ASP A 206 32.77 -9.98 -18.49
C ASP A 206 32.74 -9.28 -19.87
N GLU A 207 31.63 -8.61 -20.22
CA GLU A 207 31.44 -7.90 -21.50
C GLU A 207 31.68 -6.37 -21.39
N ASN A 208 31.95 -5.86 -20.19
CA ASN A 208 32.33 -4.47 -19.90
C ASN A 208 33.74 -4.38 -19.31
#